data_AF-A0A392W5Q6-F1
#
_entry.id   AF-A0A392W5Q6-F1
#
_cell.length_a   1.000
_cell.length_b   1.000
_cell.length_c   1.000
_cell.angle_alpha   90.00
_cell.angle_beta   90.00
_cell.angle_gamma   90.00
#
_symmetry.space_group_name_H-M   'P 1'
#
loop_
_entity.id
_entity.type
_entity.pdbx_description
1 polymer ?
#
loop_
_entity_poly.entity_id
_entity_poly.type
_entity_poly.pdbx_seq_one_letter_code
_entity_poly.pdbx_strand_id
1 'polypeptide(L)' 'MEDQQQNPFFIHHSDHLGLVLVSHLLTEENYPSWHHAMTIALRAKNKFGFVDGSIP' A
#
# COMPACT_ATOMS: atom_id res chain seq x y z
N MET A 1 -13.21 -16.06 -9.96
CA MET A 1 -11.76 -15.93 -9.69
C MET A 1 -11.37 -14.50 -9.29
N GLU A 2 -12.28 -13.53 -9.41
CA GLU A 2 -12.04 -12.10 -9.11
C GLU A 2 -12.10 -11.77 -7.61
N ASP A 3 -12.59 -12.67 -6.76
CA ASP A 3 -12.82 -12.40 -5.33
C ASP A 3 -11.56 -12.50 -4.45
N GLN A 4 -10.51 -13.21 -4.89
CA GLN A 4 -9.31 -13.35 -4.07
C GLN A 4 -8.48 -12.07 -4.02
N GLN A 5 -8.52 -11.24 -5.06
CA GLN A 5 -7.79 -9.97 -5.10
C GLN A 5 -8.32 -8.98 -4.05
N GLN A 6 -9.60 -9.10 -3.66
CA GLN A 6 -10.26 -8.26 -2.65
C GLN A 6 -10.06 -8.78 -1.22
N ASN A 7 -9.54 -10.01 -1.05
CA ASN A 7 -9.20 -10.52 0.27
C ASN A 7 -7.93 -9.82 0.76
N PRO A 8 -7.97 -9.09 1.89
CA PRO A 8 -6.79 -8.39 2.40
C PRO A 8 -5.63 -9.33 2.78
N PHE A 9 -5.93 -10.60 3.09
CA PHE A 9 -4.93 -11.62 3.41
C PHE A 9 -4.36 -12.32 2.17
N PHE A 10 -4.82 -11.97 0.97
CA PHE A 10 -4.23 -12.50 -0.25
C PHE A 10 -2.83 -11.92 -0.47
N ILE A 11 -1.89 -12.81 -0.83
CA ILE A 11 -0.52 -12.45 -1.17
C ILE A 11 -0.40 -12.54 -2.69
N HIS A 12 -0.24 -11.39 -3.34
CA HIS A 12 -0.04 -11.35 -4.79
C HIS A 12 1.38 -11.81 -5.12
N HIS A 13 1.59 -12.43 -6.29
CA HIS A 13 2.92 -12.89 -6.70
C HIS A 13 3.96 -11.77 -6.86
N SER A 14 3.50 -10.51 -6.93
CA SER A 14 4.36 -9.31 -6.98
C SER A 14 4.59 -8.67 -5.60
N ASP A 15 4.02 -9.23 -4.53
CA ASP A 15 4.30 -8.79 -3.16
C ASP A 15 5.67 -9.29 -2.72
N HIS A 16 6.58 -8.37 -2.42
CA HIS A 16 7.89 -8.67 -1.86
C HIS A 16 8.43 -7.50 -1.03
N LEU A 17 9.39 -7.78 -0.14
CA LEU A 17 9.94 -6.80 0.80
C LEU A 17 10.65 -5.61 0.12
N GLY A 18 11.23 -5.83 -1.06
CA GLY A 18 11.89 -4.77 -1.85
C GLY A 18 10.95 -3.92 -2.72
N LEU A 19 9.63 -4.03 -2.56
CA LEU A 19 8.69 -3.30 -3.41
C LEU A 19 8.72 -1.80 -3.09
N VAL A 20 9.08 -1.00 -4.08
CA VAL A 20 9.02 0.47 -3.98
C VAL A 20 7.60 0.92 -4.29
N LEU A 21 6.86 1.35 -3.27
CA LEU A 21 5.48 1.83 -3.41
C LEU A 21 5.41 3.28 -3.92
N VAL A 22 6.38 4.10 -3.52
CA VAL A 22 6.49 5.51 -3.88
C VAL A 22 7.95 5.80 -4.23
N SER A 23 8.20 6.35 -5.42
CA SER A 23 9.56 6.55 -5.94
C SER A 23 10.32 7.69 -5.28
N HIS A 24 9.61 8.71 -4.79
CA HIS A 24 10.23 9.84 -4.11
C HIS A 24 10.40 9.52 -2.61
N LEU A 25 11.56 9.88 -2.07
CA LEU A 25 11.86 9.74 -0.65
C LEU A 25 11.02 10.73 0.16
N LEU A 26 10.62 10.32 1.37
CA LEU A 26 9.91 11.20 2.30
C LEU A 26 10.86 12.29 2.81
N THR A 27 10.39 13.55 2.75
CA THR A 27 11.01 14.73 3.35
C THR A 27 9.95 15.48 4.16
N GLU A 28 10.38 16.41 5.01
CA GLU A 28 9.45 17.22 5.81
C GLU A 28 8.50 18.03 4.91
N GLU A 29 9.00 18.56 3.80
CA GLU A 29 8.24 19.41 2.88
C GLU A 29 7.27 18.63 2.00
N ASN A 30 7.59 17.38 1.65
CA ASN A 30 6.79 16.60 0.70
C ASN A 30 5.77 15.67 1.37
N TYR A 31 5.71 15.64 2.70
CA TYR A 31 4.85 14.72 3.45
C TYR A 31 3.40 14.66 2.94
N PRO A 32 2.69 15.79 2.66
CA PRO A 32 1.32 15.70 2.17
C PRO A 32 1.19 14.95 0.84
N SER A 33 2.12 15.20 -0.09
CA SER A 33 2.14 14.54 -1.40
C SER A 33 2.56 13.08 -1.28
N TRP A 34 3.57 12.80 -0.46
CA TRP A 34 4.07 11.46 -0.19
C TRP A 34 3.02 10.59 0.50
N HIS A 35 2.35 11.12 1.52
CA HIS A 35 1.28 10.43 2.24
C HIS A 35 0.11 10.08 1.30
N HIS A 36 -0.29 11.00 0.42
CA HIS A 36 -1.33 10.74 -0.56
C HIS A 36 -0.91 9.64 -1.55
N ALA A 37 0.31 9.73 -2.09
CA ALA A 37 0.84 8.71 -3.00
C ALA A 37 0.94 7.33 -2.34
N MET A 38 1.44 7.26 -1.10
CA MET A 38 1.56 6.02 -0.33
C MET A 38 0.18 5.41 -0.04
N THR A 39 -0.80 6.24 0.33
CA THR A 39 -2.19 5.82 0.55
C THR A 39 -2.78 5.20 -0.71
N ILE A 40 -2.61 5.83 -1.87
CA ILE A 40 -3.11 5.30 -3.16
C ILE A 40 -2.42 3.97 -3.48
N ALA A 41 -1.09 3.90 -3.35
CA ALA A 41 -0.33 2.69 -3.64
C ALA A 41 -0.77 1.50 -2.77
N LEU A 42 -0.97 1.73 -1.47
CA LEU A 42 -1.44 0.69 -0.54
C LEU A 42 -2.88 0.26 -0.82
N ARG A 43 -3.78 1.19 -1.16
CA ARG A 43 -5.16 0.89 -1.54
C ARG A 43 -5.24 0.08 -2.82
N ALA A 44 -4.44 0.42 -3.84
CA ALA A 44 -4.36 -0.35 -5.08
C ALA A 44 -3.94 -1.82 -4.87
N LYS A 45 -3.28 -2.12 -3.74
CA LYS A 45 -2.86 -3.47 -3.35
C LYS A 45 -3.73 -4.10 -2.26
N ASN A 46 -4.81 -3.45 -1.82
CA ASN A 46 -5.62 -3.89 -0.68
C ASN A 46 -4.81 -4.09 0.62
N LYS A 47 -3.74 -3.30 0.81
CA LYS A 47 -2.85 -3.37 1.98
C LYS A 47 -3.01 -2.20 2.95
N PHE A 48 -3.80 -1.18 2.61
CA PHE A 48 -3.96 0.02 3.44
C PHE A 48 -4.46 -0.30 4.85
N GLY A 49 -5.35 -1.29 4.96
CA GLY A 49 -5.96 -1.68 6.23
C GLY A 49 -4.98 -2.18 7.30
N PHE A 50 -3.83 -2.72 6.88
CA PHE A 50 -2.77 -3.14 7.81
C PHE A 50 -1.98 -1.95 8.38
N VAL A 51 -1.94 -0.83 7.66
CA VAL A 51 -1.20 0.37 8.07
C VAL A 51 -2.07 1.28 8.93
N ASP A 52 -3.35 1.41 8.60
CA ASP A 52 -4.29 2.22 9.39
C ASP A 52 -4.88 1.47 10.60
N GLY A 53 -4.65 0.15 10.70
CA GLY A 53 -5.12 -0.69 11.80
C GLY A 53 -6.57 -1.13 11.69
N SER A 54 -7.24 -0.90 10.55
CA SER A 54 -8.59 -1.42 10.31
C SER A 54 -8.62 -2.93 10.07
N ILE A 55 -7.46 -3.54 9.79
CA ILE A 55 -7.27 -4.98 9.62
C ILE A 55 -6.33 -5.49 10.71
N PRO A 56 -6.78 -6.48 11.51
CA PRO A 56 -5.98 -7.06 12.60
C PRO A 56 -4.82 -7.93 12.12
#